data_AF-A0A923WJ68-F1
#
_entry.id   AF-A0A923WJ68-F1
#
_cell.length_a   1.000
_cell.length_b   1.000
_cell.length_c   1.000
_cell.angle_alpha   90.00
_cell.angle_beta   90.00
_cell.angle_gamma   90.00
#
_symmetry.space_group_name_H-M   'P 1'
#
loop_
_entity.id
_entity.type
_entity.pdbx_description
1 polymer ?
#
loop_
_entity_poly.entity_id
_entity_poly.type
_entity_poly.pdbx_seq_one_letter_code
_entity_poly.pdbx_strand_id
1 'polypeptide(L)'
;MASKPDDVPNDPSNDPDSLQAHFHAGIAADDIEQVFHLKRAQPILQAFTALFHGGADGVLVRLLVLRELAFDSATSAFTRADINLKLAYLLPESLETVLVRLRSHALLAWDTQGAVYRVTPMARNVLSALDTLLSVGQDGDDAEMGFLLSQVAGAQAVGGVTVEQLKHLLGRLVELTEEFRDAIASGSEFRLRAAQAKWHLACDWVEKGSQILRAITSSEQADGATHQAAQAIGRAQSALLNMQGMFSRALNQIERQRVHLGQSGLSTTDVQRWLLAHADLSSLATGAIDRPLVPLFGTPAEMIDVAETELLAERHTLVGEARLPAGQDAPRTVDHVPAMQVELDDWLVRLSDFANLGN
;
A
#
# COMPACT_ATOMS: atom_id res chain seq x y z
N MET A 1 46.54 -26.56 -65.16
CA MET A 1 45.25 -26.59 -64.43
C MET A 1 45.56 -26.25 -62.98
N ALA A 2 45.35 -25.00 -62.59
CA ALA A 2 45.46 -24.58 -61.19
C ALA A 2 44.02 -24.39 -60.68
N SER A 3 43.60 -25.23 -59.74
CA SER A 3 42.28 -25.15 -59.12
C SER A 3 42.18 -23.86 -58.30
N LYS A 4 41.12 -23.12 -58.57
CA LYS A 4 40.64 -21.97 -57.80
C LYS A 4 40.22 -22.47 -56.41
N PRO A 5 40.55 -21.80 -55.31
CA PRO A 5 40.05 -22.19 -54.00
C PRO A 5 38.55 -21.89 -53.94
N ASP A 6 37.80 -22.85 -53.42
CA ASP A 6 36.37 -22.76 -53.19
C ASP A 6 36.03 -21.58 -52.28
N ASP A 7 35.15 -20.71 -52.75
CA ASP A 7 34.44 -19.72 -51.91
C ASP A 7 33.62 -20.49 -50.88
N VAL A 8 34.11 -20.54 -49.64
CA VAL A 8 33.34 -21.04 -48.50
C VAL A 8 32.20 -20.04 -48.25
N PRO A 9 30.93 -20.47 -48.25
CA PRO A 9 29.82 -19.58 -47.93
C PRO A 9 30.01 -19.04 -46.52
N ASN A 10 30.01 -17.71 -46.38
CA ASN A 10 30.06 -17.05 -45.09
C ASN A 10 28.79 -17.41 -44.32
N ASP A 11 28.90 -18.29 -43.32
CA ASP A 11 27.79 -18.74 -42.50
C ASP A 11 27.30 -17.55 -41.65
N PRO A 12 26.06 -17.06 -41.84
CA PRO A 12 25.54 -15.89 -41.13
C PRO A 12 25.43 -16.10 -39.61
N SER A 13 25.67 -17.33 -39.12
CA SER A 13 25.71 -17.67 -37.70
C SER A 13 27.00 -17.24 -36.97
N ASN A 14 28.01 -16.73 -37.68
CA ASN A 14 29.30 -16.35 -37.10
C ASN A 14 29.46 -14.85 -36.81
N ASP A 15 28.41 -14.05 -36.99
CA ASP A 15 28.39 -12.63 -36.60
C ASP A 15 27.96 -12.51 -35.12
N PRO A 16 28.86 -12.09 -34.20
CA PRO A 16 28.53 -11.93 -32.79
C PRO A 16 27.48 -10.86 -32.53
N ASP A 17 27.24 -9.96 -33.49
CA ASP A 17 26.21 -8.91 -33.42
C ASP A 17 24.86 -9.39 -33.99
N SER A 18 24.77 -10.63 -34.50
CA SER A 18 23.52 -11.19 -34.99
C SER A 18 22.57 -11.58 -33.86
N LEU A 19 21.28 -11.31 -34.05
CA LEU A 19 20.25 -11.69 -33.06
C LEU A 19 20.32 -13.19 -32.71
N GLN A 20 20.63 -14.04 -33.68
CA GLN A 20 20.73 -15.48 -33.53
C GLN A 20 21.85 -15.92 -32.57
N ALA A 21 22.94 -15.15 -32.45
CA ALA A 21 24.05 -15.45 -31.55
C ALA A 21 23.65 -15.46 -30.07
N HIS A 22 22.52 -14.84 -29.72
CA HIS A 22 21.97 -14.81 -28.37
C HIS A 22 21.06 -16.01 -28.03
N PHE A 23 20.79 -16.90 -28.99
CA PHE A 23 19.94 -18.07 -28.79
C PHE A 23 20.75 -19.35 -28.68
N HIS A 24 20.21 -20.32 -27.93
CA HIS A 24 20.82 -21.65 -27.83
C HIS A 24 20.84 -22.34 -29.21
N ALA A 25 21.85 -23.19 -29.42
CA ALA A 25 21.92 -24.01 -30.61
C ALA A 25 20.63 -24.83 -30.80
N GLY A 26 20.06 -24.80 -32.01
CA GLY A 26 18.82 -25.51 -32.35
C GLY A 26 17.53 -24.70 -32.14
N ILE A 27 17.60 -23.47 -31.62
CA ILE A 27 16.44 -22.55 -31.55
C ILE A 27 16.67 -21.42 -32.54
N ALA A 28 15.87 -21.35 -33.61
CA ALA A 28 15.92 -20.21 -34.53
C ALA A 28 15.15 -19.03 -33.93
N ALA A 29 15.77 -17.84 -33.93
CA ALA A 29 15.13 -16.62 -33.44
C ALA A 29 13.84 -16.29 -34.21
N ASP A 30 13.77 -16.67 -35.49
CA ASP A 30 12.60 -16.48 -36.35
C ASP A 30 11.40 -17.37 -36.00
N ASP A 31 11.62 -18.48 -35.29
CA ASP A 31 10.54 -19.38 -34.85
C ASP A 31 9.79 -18.85 -33.62
N ILE A 32 10.29 -17.78 -32.99
CA ILE A 32 9.70 -17.19 -31.79
C ILE A 32 8.74 -16.08 -32.18
N GLU A 33 7.45 -16.27 -31.89
CA GLU A 33 6.38 -15.31 -32.20
C GLU A 33 6.67 -13.90 -31.63
N GLN A 34 7.20 -13.81 -30.42
CA GLN A 34 7.56 -12.52 -29.80
C GLN A 34 8.68 -11.80 -30.58
N VAL A 35 9.64 -12.53 -31.15
CA VAL A 35 10.70 -11.96 -31.99
C VAL A 35 10.11 -11.41 -33.29
N PHE A 36 9.14 -12.09 -33.89
CA PHE A 36 8.44 -11.60 -35.07
C PHE A 36 7.73 -10.26 -34.80
N HIS A 37 7.04 -10.13 -33.67
CA HIS A 37 6.40 -8.87 -33.26
C HIS A 37 7.42 -7.73 -33.09
N LEU A 38 8.56 -8.02 -32.47
CA LEU A 38 9.64 -7.03 -32.27
C LEU A 38 10.29 -6.62 -33.60
N LYS A 39 10.55 -7.57 -34.50
CA LYS A 39 11.06 -7.28 -35.86
C LYS A 39 10.09 -6.40 -36.65
N ARG A 40 8.78 -6.57 -36.48
CA ARG A 40 7.78 -5.69 -37.09
C ARG A 40 7.80 -4.28 -36.48
N ALA A 41 8.16 -4.16 -35.20
CA ALA A 41 8.36 -2.89 -34.50
C ALA A 41 9.75 -2.26 -34.73
N GLN A 42 10.57 -2.78 -35.64
CA GLN A 42 11.94 -2.29 -35.86
C GLN A 42 12.06 -0.76 -36.09
N PRO A 43 11.18 -0.10 -36.85
CA PRO A 43 11.29 1.35 -37.06
C PRO A 43 11.14 2.16 -35.76
N ILE A 44 10.23 1.75 -34.87
CA ILE A 44 10.04 2.43 -33.59
C ILE A 44 11.18 2.12 -32.62
N LEU A 45 11.70 0.89 -32.62
CA LEU A 45 12.88 0.51 -31.82
C LEU A 45 14.11 1.32 -32.25
N GLN A 46 14.31 1.52 -33.55
CA GLN A 46 15.40 2.38 -34.07
C GLN A 46 15.23 3.85 -33.66
N ALA A 47 14.01 4.38 -33.63
CA ALA A 47 13.72 5.71 -33.12
C ALA A 47 14.06 5.84 -31.63
N PHE A 48 13.70 4.84 -30.81
CA PHE A 48 14.10 4.80 -29.40
C PHE A 48 15.62 4.72 -29.23
N THR A 49 16.31 3.86 -29.99
CA THR A 49 17.78 3.82 -29.99
C THR A 49 18.37 5.19 -30.34
N ALA A 50 17.83 5.87 -31.35
CA ALA A 50 18.28 7.19 -31.75
C ALA A 50 18.11 8.26 -30.66
N LEU A 51 17.10 8.14 -29.79
CA LEU A 51 16.83 9.08 -28.70
C LEU A 51 17.58 8.73 -27.42
N PHE A 52 17.75 7.45 -27.11
CA PHE A 52 18.25 6.97 -25.81
C PHE A 52 19.69 6.44 -25.83
N HIS A 53 20.33 6.29 -27.00
CA HIS A 53 21.72 5.80 -27.07
C HIS A 53 22.76 6.80 -26.53
N GLY A 54 23.69 6.36 -25.68
CA GLY A 54 24.80 7.17 -25.16
C GLY A 54 24.58 7.67 -23.74
N GLY A 55 25.32 8.70 -23.33
CA GLY A 55 25.23 9.28 -21.98
C GLY A 55 23.94 10.08 -21.73
N ALA A 56 23.58 10.23 -20.45
CA ALA A 56 22.35 10.88 -20.00
C ALA A 56 22.18 12.31 -20.55
N ASP A 57 23.22 13.13 -20.54
CA ASP A 57 23.16 14.50 -21.04
C ASP A 57 22.84 14.55 -22.54
N GLY A 58 23.45 13.64 -23.33
CA GLY A 58 23.16 13.53 -24.75
C GLY A 58 21.73 13.07 -25.03
N VAL A 59 21.15 12.23 -24.17
CA VAL A 59 19.72 11.88 -24.23
C VAL A 59 18.85 13.11 -23.97
N LEU A 60 19.14 13.87 -22.90
CA LEU A 60 18.40 15.08 -22.55
C LEU A 60 18.40 16.11 -23.68
N VAL A 61 19.56 16.38 -24.30
CA VAL A 61 19.64 17.31 -25.42
C VAL A 61 18.78 16.86 -26.61
N ARG A 62 18.80 15.57 -26.97
CA ARG A 62 17.98 15.06 -28.08
C ARG A 62 16.48 15.17 -27.79
N LEU A 63 16.07 14.82 -26.57
CA LEU A 63 14.68 14.94 -26.15
C LEU A 63 14.24 16.40 -26.10
N LEU A 64 15.08 17.30 -25.59
CA LEU A 64 14.82 18.74 -25.56
C LEU A 64 14.60 19.29 -26.97
N VAL A 65 15.51 19.02 -27.90
CA VAL A 65 15.40 19.48 -29.30
C VAL A 65 14.14 18.92 -29.94
N LEU A 66 13.87 17.62 -29.81
CA LEU A 66 12.69 17.00 -30.41
C LEU A 66 11.39 17.57 -29.84
N ARG A 67 11.32 17.73 -28.51
CA ARG A 67 10.15 18.28 -27.82
C ARG A 67 9.90 19.73 -28.21
N GLU A 68 10.94 20.56 -28.24
CA GLU A 68 10.82 21.95 -28.69
C GLU A 68 10.29 22.04 -30.12
N LEU A 69 10.82 21.26 -31.06
CA LEU A 69 10.33 21.28 -32.43
C LEU A 69 8.90 20.77 -32.58
N ALA A 70 8.45 19.89 -31.69
CA ALA A 70 7.10 19.32 -31.72
C ALA A 70 6.06 20.09 -30.87
N PHE A 71 6.50 20.96 -29.97
CA PHE A 71 5.65 21.70 -29.03
C PHE A 71 4.69 22.67 -29.75
N ASP A 72 5.16 23.29 -30.83
CA ASP A 72 4.35 24.23 -31.60
C ASP A 72 3.41 23.49 -32.56
N SER A 73 2.10 23.59 -32.28
CA SER A 73 1.05 23.01 -33.10
C SER A 73 0.66 23.88 -34.30
N ALA A 74 1.01 25.16 -34.29
CA ALA A 74 0.74 26.10 -35.38
C ALA A 74 1.81 26.03 -36.49
N THR A 75 3.05 25.69 -36.11
CA THR A 75 4.18 25.59 -37.04
C THR A 75 4.44 24.15 -37.44
N SER A 76 4.23 23.82 -38.72
CA SER A 76 4.45 22.46 -39.27
C SER A 76 5.78 22.27 -40.00
N ALA A 77 6.53 23.37 -40.19
CA ALA A 77 7.80 23.40 -40.92
C ALA A 77 8.73 24.46 -40.32
N PHE A 78 10.00 24.11 -40.17
CA PHE A 78 11.02 24.97 -39.58
C PHE A 78 12.18 25.16 -40.55
N THR A 79 12.51 26.40 -40.90
CA THR A 79 13.75 26.67 -41.61
C THR A 79 14.93 26.48 -40.66
N ARG A 80 16.16 26.36 -41.20
CA ARG A 80 17.33 26.26 -40.34
C ARG A 80 17.52 27.50 -39.45
N ALA A 81 17.15 28.68 -39.95
CA ALA A 81 17.21 29.92 -39.16
C ALA A 81 16.24 29.88 -37.97
N ASP A 82 15.02 29.38 -38.18
CA ASP A 82 14.01 29.26 -37.12
C ASP A 82 14.49 28.33 -36.00
N ILE A 83 15.06 27.18 -36.36
CA ILE A 83 15.59 26.21 -35.39
C ILE A 83 16.74 26.83 -34.59
N ASN A 84 17.68 27.50 -35.25
CA ASN A 84 18.81 28.15 -34.57
C ASN A 84 18.33 29.26 -33.63
N LEU A 85 17.31 30.03 -34.01
CA LEU A 85 16.73 31.07 -33.15
C LEU A 85 16.04 30.44 -31.93
N LYS A 86 15.24 29.39 -32.14
CA LYS A 86 14.48 28.71 -31.09
C LYS A 86 15.39 28.00 -30.08
N LEU A 87 16.51 27.47 -30.55
CA LEU A 87 17.46 26.68 -29.76
C LEU A 87 18.81 27.39 -29.61
N ALA A 88 18.81 28.73 -29.58
CA ALA A 88 20.03 29.55 -29.55
C ALA A 88 20.92 29.32 -28.32
N TYR A 89 20.37 28.71 -27.27
CA TYR A 89 21.09 28.31 -26.06
C TYR A 89 21.92 27.03 -26.22
N LEU A 90 21.80 26.31 -27.35
CA LEU A 90 22.62 25.14 -27.66
C LEU A 90 23.81 25.50 -28.55
N LEU A 91 24.93 24.82 -28.35
CA LEU A 91 26.09 24.93 -29.23
C LEU A 91 25.74 24.47 -30.66
N PRO A 92 26.16 25.20 -31.72
CA PRO A 92 25.83 24.85 -33.10
C PRO A 92 26.23 23.43 -33.50
N GLU A 93 27.42 22.96 -33.10
CA GLU A 93 27.86 21.59 -33.39
C GLU A 93 26.99 20.52 -32.69
N SER A 94 26.55 20.79 -31.46
CA SER A 94 25.69 19.88 -30.71
C SER A 94 24.31 19.80 -31.35
N LEU A 95 23.76 20.95 -31.74
CA LEU A 95 22.47 21.02 -32.43
C LEU A 95 22.51 20.31 -33.78
N GLU A 96 23.57 20.50 -34.58
CA GLU A 96 23.74 19.81 -35.85
C GLU A 96 23.77 18.29 -35.68
N THR A 97 24.56 17.81 -34.71
CA THR A 97 24.66 16.38 -34.40
C THR A 97 23.30 15.77 -34.07
N VAL A 98 22.49 16.49 -33.28
CA VAL A 98 21.13 16.07 -32.93
C VAL A 98 20.23 16.07 -34.16
N LEU A 99 20.21 17.13 -34.96
CA LEU A 99 19.36 17.22 -36.16
C LEU A 99 19.69 16.14 -37.19
N VAL A 100 20.98 15.87 -37.41
CA VAL A 100 21.43 14.78 -38.29
C VAL A 100 20.93 13.44 -37.77
N ARG A 101 21.08 13.16 -36.46
CA ARG A 101 20.62 11.91 -35.87
C ARG A 101 19.09 11.76 -35.96
N LEU A 102 18.33 12.79 -35.58
CA LEU A 102 16.86 12.77 -35.68
C LEU A 102 16.41 12.55 -37.14
N ARG A 103 17.11 13.14 -38.12
CA ARG A 103 16.82 12.94 -39.54
C ARG A 103 17.13 11.51 -40.01
N SER A 104 18.30 10.98 -39.64
CA SER A 104 18.73 9.62 -40.03
C SER A 104 17.81 8.52 -39.50
N HIS A 105 17.09 8.78 -38.41
CA HIS A 105 16.15 7.84 -37.79
C HIS A 105 14.67 8.23 -38.01
N ALA A 106 14.37 8.99 -39.06
CA ALA A 106 13.01 9.35 -39.48
C ALA A 106 12.16 10.06 -38.41
N LEU A 107 12.80 10.73 -37.44
CA LEU A 107 12.13 11.60 -36.46
C LEU A 107 11.95 13.02 -37.00
N LEU A 108 12.86 13.46 -37.88
CA LEU A 108 12.72 14.67 -38.68
C LEU A 108 12.79 14.34 -40.16
N ALA A 109 11.93 14.97 -40.96
CA ALA A 109 12.00 14.95 -42.42
C ALA A 109 12.58 16.27 -42.94
N TRP A 110 13.47 16.18 -43.92
CA TRP A 110 13.95 17.34 -44.67
C TRP A 110 13.15 17.46 -45.97
N ASP A 111 12.48 18.59 -46.14
CA ASP A 111 11.76 18.95 -47.37
C ASP A 111 12.69 19.78 -48.25
N THR A 112 13.14 19.20 -49.37
CA THR A 112 14.08 19.83 -50.28
C THR A 112 13.49 21.00 -51.05
N GLN A 113 12.17 21.02 -51.28
CA GLN A 113 11.53 22.10 -52.03
C GLN A 113 11.33 23.34 -51.15
N GLY A 114 10.91 23.13 -49.90
CA GLY A 114 10.75 24.21 -48.94
C GLY A 114 12.03 24.62 -48.22
N ALA A 115 13.09 23.80 -48.29
CA ALA A 115 14.29 23.94 -47.45
C ALA A 115 13.95 24.00 -45.94
N VAL A 116 13.01 23.17 -45.51
CA VAL A 116 12.48 23.13 -44.14
C VAL A 116 12.54 21.74 -43.54
N TYR A 117 12.70 21.69 -42.21
CA TYR A 117 12.54 20.50 -41.41
C TYR A 117 11.08 20.35 -40.98
N ARG A 118 10.60 19.11 -40.97
CA ARG A 118 9.26 18.75 -40.49
C ARG A 118 9.35 17.64 -39.46
N VAL A 119 8.60 17.77 -38.37
CA VAL A 119 8.45 16.70 -37.37
C VAL A 119 7.59 15.60 -37.97
N THR A 120 8.10 14.36 -37.97
CA THR A 120 7.39 13.22 -38.57
C THR A 120 6.26 12.71 -37.66
N PRO A 121 5.29 11.96 -38.20
CA PRO A 121 4.29 11.27 -37.37
C PRO A 121 4.92 10.31 -36.36
N MET A 122 6.02 9.63 -36.71
CA MET A 122 6.76 8.75 -35.81
C MET A 122 7.30 9.53 -34.59
N ALA A 123 7.90 10.71 -34.82
CA ALA A 123 8.35 11.57 -33.73
C ALA A 123 7.23 12.00 -32.80
N ARG A 124 6.06 12.37 -33.36
CA ARG A 124 4.88 12.72 -32.55
C ARG A 124 4.40 11.54 -31.72
N ASN A 125 4.33 10.34 -32.30
CA ASN A 125 3.93 9.14 -31.57
C ASN A 125 4.91 8.81 -30.42
N VAL A 126 6.21 8.92 -30.66
CA VAL A 126 7.23 8.69 -29.62
C VAL A 126 7.12 9.72 -28.51
N LEU A 127 6.94 11.00 -28.83
CA LEU A 127 6.73 12.05 -27.82
C LEU A 127 5.45 11.83 -27.02
N SER A 128 4.32 11.49 -27.67
CA SER A 128 3.08 11.17 -26.95
C SER A 128 3.24 9.99 -26.00
N ALA A 129 3.97 8.94 -26.41
CA ALA A 129 4.28 7.80 -25.55
C ALA A 129 5.17 8.21 -24.35
N LEU A 130 6.15 9.08 -24.58
CA LEU A 130 7.02 9.61 -23.52
C LEU A 130 6.26 10.52 -22.56
N ASP A 131 5.44 11.45 -23.05
CA ASP A 131 4.61 12.31 -22.20
C ASP A 131 3.66 11.47 -21.34
N THR A 132 3.12 10.37 -21.89
CA THR A 132 2.29 9.41 -21.15
C THR A 132 3.08 8.68 -20.05
N LEU A 133 4.30 8.21 -20.34
CA LEU A 133 5.14 7.56 -19.33
C LEU A 133 5.57 8.54 -18.23
N LEU A 134 5.87 9.79 -18.61
CA LEU A 134 6.27 10.84 -17.69
C LEU A 134 5.10 11.31 -16.81
N SER A 135 3.87 11.32 -17.32
CA SER A 135 2.67 11.66 -16.52
C SER A 135 2.30 10.54 -15.55
N VAL A 136 2.30 9.27 -16.00
CA VAL A 136 2.01 8.11 -15.15
C VAL A 136 3.00 8.02 -13.98
N GLY A 137 4.27 8.39 -14.18
CA GLY A 137 5.27 8.43 -13.11
C GLY A 137 5.11 9.57 -12.10
N GLN A 138 4.35 10.63 -12.40
CA GLN A 138 4.21 11.81 -11.54
C GLN A 138 3.01 11.77 -10.59
N ASP A 139 1.93 11.08 -10.96
CA ASP A 139 0.67 11.07 -10.20
C ASP A 139 0.51 9.84 -9.28
N GLY A 140 1.53 8.99 -9.17
CA GLY A 140 1.51 7.77 -8.35
C GLY A 140 0.57 6.68 -8.89
N ASP A 141 0.45 5.59 -8.13
CA ASP A 141 -0.34 4.39 -8.46
C ASP A 141 -1.79 4.65 -8.89
N ASP A 142 -2.36 5.77 -8.45
CA ASP A 142 -3.76 6.14 -8.66
C ASP A 142 -4.06 6.51 -10.12
N ALA A 143 -3.09 7.14 -10.80
CA ALA A 143 -3.21 7.49 -12.21
C ALA A 143 -3.02 6.29 -13.14
N GLU A 144 -2.26 5.29 -12.71
CA GLU A 144 -1.92 4.12 -13.51
C GLU A 144 -3.14 3.24 -13.81
N MET A 145 -3.95 2.90 -12.79
CA MET A 145 -5.19 2.11 -12.99
C MET A 145 -6.22 2.86 -13.83
N GLY A 146 -6.36 4.17 -13.59
CA GLY A 146 -7.23 5.03 -14.40
C GLY A 146 -6.79 5.08 -15.86
N PHE A 147 -5.48 5.17 -16.09
CA PHE A 147 -4.89 5.14 -17.41
C PHE A 147 -5.14 3.79 -18.11
N LEU A 148 -4.83 2.66 -17.46
CA LEU A 148 -5.07 1.32 -18.01
C LEU A 148 -6.55 1.09 -18.38
N LEU A 149 -7.48 1.49 -17.50
CA LEU A 149 -8.91 1.39 -17.78
C LEU A 149 -9.36 2.32 -18.91
N SER A 150 -8.82 3.53 -18.98
CA SER A 150 -9.11 4.45 -20.09
C SER A 150 -8.61 3.91 -21.44
N GLN A 151 -7.46 3.23 -21.45
CA GLN A 151 -6.94 2.56 -22.64
C GLN A 151 -7.83 1.39 -23.06
N VAL A 152 -8.27 0.56 -22.12
CA VAL A 152 -9.20 -0.55 -22.40
C VAL A 152 -10.55 -0.01 -22.91
N ALA A 153 -11.09 1.03 -22.28
CA ALA A 153 -12.34 1.66 -22.70
C ALA A 153 -12.24 2.28 -24.10
N GLY A 154 -11.17 3.04 -24.37
CA GLY A 154 -10.92 3.66 -25.67
C GLY A 154 -10.72 2.62 -26.78
N ALA A 155 -9.96 1.55 -26.51
CA ALA A 155 -9.76 0.46 -27.45
C ALA A 155 -11.05 -0.29 -27.76
N GLN A 156 -11.91 -0.54 -26.75
CA GLN A 156 -13.24 -1.10 -26.98
C GLN A 156 -14.08 -0.23 -27.92
N ALA A 157 -14.08 1.09 -27.72
CA ALA A 157 -14.90 2.00 -28.51
C ALA A 157 -14.48 2.09 -29.99
N VAL A 158 -13.22 1.77 -30.32
CA VAL A 158 -12.64 1.97 -31.66
C VAL A 158 -12.53 0.67 -32.48
N GLY A 159 -12.77 -0.49 -31.90
CA GLY A 159 -12.78 -1.76 -32.68
C GLY A 159 -12.25 -2.99 -31.97
N GLY A 160 -12.07 -2.95 -30.64
CA GLY A 160 -11.72 -4.12 -29.84
C GLY A 160 -10.49 -3.89 -28.97
N VAL A 161 -10.43 -4.61 -27.86
CA VAL A 161 -9.30 -4.58 -26.91
C VAL A 161 -8.34 -5.69 -27.25
N THR A 162 -7.05 -5.41 -27.15
CA THR A 162 -6.02 -6.43 -27.29
C THR A 162 -5.88 -7.27 -26.03
N VAL A 163 -5.53 -8.55 -26.20
CA VAL A 163 -5.26 -9.48 -25.08
C VAL A 163 -4.17 -8.91 -24.14
N GLU A 164 -3.19 -8.21 -24.68
CA GLU A 164 -2.10 -7.62 -23.90
C GLU A 164 -2.58 -6.50 -22.97
N GLN A 165 -3.47 -5.63 -23.44
CA GLN A 165 -4.09 -4.59 -22.59
C GLN A 165 -4.89 -5.20 -21.43
N LEU A 166 -5.60 -6.31 -21.68
CA LEU A 166 -6.31 -7.05 -20.63
C LEU A 166 -5.34 -7.71 -19.64
N LYS A 167 -4.21 -8.25 -20.11
CA LYS A 167 -3.18 -8.82 -19.24
C LYS A 167 -2.53 -7.77 -18.35
N HIS A 168 -2.26 -6.57 -18.85
CA HIS A 168 -1.75 -5.47 -18.02
C HIS A 168 -2.73 -5.07 -16.92
N LEU A 169 -4.02 -4.91 -17.28
CA LEU A 169 -5.07 -4.62 -16.30
C LEU A 169 -5.18 -5.75 -15.25
N LEU A 170 -5.13 -7.01 -15.69
CA LEU A 170 -5.15 -8.18 -14.81
C LEU A 170 -3.97 -8.17 -13.84
N GLY A 171 -2.75 -7.93 -14.35
CA GLY A 171 -1.53 -7.85 -13.55
C GLY A 171 -1.69 -6.83 -12.43
N ARG A 172 -2.15 -5.62 -12.75
CA ARG A 172 -2.33 -4.56 -11.77
C ARG A 172 -3.38 -4.88 -10.70
N LEU A 173 -4.49 -5.54 -11.07
CA LEU A 173 -5.50 -5.99 -10.10
C LEU A 173 -4.96 -7.05 -9.14
N VAL A 174 -4.13 -7.96 -9.64
CA VAL A 174 -3.46 -8.97 -8.82
C VAL A 174 -2.48 -8.31 -7.86
N GLU A 175 -1.64 -7.40 -8.36
CA GLU A 175 -0.70 -6.62 -7.53
C GLU A 175 -1.41 -5.86 -6.42
N LEU A 176 -2.47 -5.10 -6.75
CA LEU A 176 -3.26 -4.39 -5.75
C LEU A 176 -3.84 -5.32 -4.69
N THR A 177 -4.32 -6.49 -5.10
CA THR A 177 -4.87 -7.48 -4.15
C THR A 177 -3.79 -7.99 -3.19
N GLU A 178 -2.57 -8.22 -3.68
CA GLU A 178 -1.43 -8.61 -2.85
C GLU A 178 -0.92 -7.46 -1.97
N GLU A 179 -0.88 -6.22 -2.47
CA GLU A 179 -0.55 -5.05 -1.65
C GLU A 179 -1.51 -4.91 -0.45
N PHE A 180 -2.82 -5.11 -0.65
CA PHE A 180 -3.80 -5.08 0.44
C PHE A 180 -3.63 -6.25 1.40
N ARG A 181 -3.33 -7.45 0.87
CA ARG A 181 -3.04 -8.63 1.70
C ARG A 181 -1.84 -8.37 2.60
N ASP A 182 -0.77 -7.83 2.05
CA ASP A 182 0.47 -7.51 2.77
C ASP A 182 0.25 -6.39 3.80
N ALA A 183 -0.54 -5.38 3.48
CA ALA A 183 -0.91 -4.34 4.43
C ALA A 183 -1.66 -4.92 5.64
N ILE A 184 -2.63 -5.81 5.42
CA ILE A 184 -3.36 -6.51 6.48
C ILE A 184 -2.42 -7.41 7.29
N ALA A 185 -1.61 -8.23 6.63
CA ALA A 185 -0.68 -9.15 7.28
C ALA A 185 0.37 -8.42 8.12
N SER A 186 0.76 -7.21 7.72
CA SER A 186 1.74 -6.41 8.46
C SER A 186 1.26 -5.95 9.84
N GLY A 187 -0.06 -5.80 10.04
CA GLY A 187 -0.63 -5.21 11.24
C GLY A 187 -0.22 -3.75 11.51
N SER A 188 0.47 -3.10 10.58
CA SER A 188 0.95 -1.73 10.73
C SER A 188 -0.16 -0.75 10.41
N GLU A 189 -0.53 0.10 11.37
CA GLU A 189 -1.49 1.19 11.16
C GLU A 189 -1.07 2.09 9.98
N PHE A 190 0.21 2.44 9.88
CA PHE A 190 0.73 3.28 8.80
C PHE A 190 0.50 2.63 7.43
N ARG A 191 0.83 1.34 7.27
CA ARG A 191 0.61 0.62 6.00
C ARG A 191 -0.87 0.45 5.68
N LEU A 192 -1.70 0.14 6.69
CA LEU A 192 -3.15 0.04 6.53
C LEU A 192 -3.78 1.38 6.10
N ARG A 193 -3.36 2.50 6.69
CA ARG A 193 -3.84 3.85 6.33
C ARG A 193 -3.39 4.25 4.92
N ALA A 194 -2.14 3.98 4.55
CA ALA A 194 -1.64 4.23 3.21
C ALA A 194 -2.40 3.40 2.15
N ALA A 195 -2.66 2.13 2.44
CA ALA A 195 -3.47 1.27 1.60
C ALA A 195 -4.94 1.71 1.54
N GLN A 196 -5.50 2.33 2.59
CA GLN A 196 -6.90 2.78 2.60
C GLN A 196 -7.21 3.82 1.51
N ALA A 197 -6.29 4.75 1.23
CA ALA A 197 -6.46 5.71 0.15
C ALA A 197 -6.54 5.02 -1.22
N LYS A 198 -5.57 4.12 -1.49
CA LYS A 198 -5.55 3.30 -2.71
C LYS A 198 -6.80 2.43 -2.86
N TRP A 199 -7.32 1.90 -1.75
CA TRP A 199 -8.52 1.06 -1.73
C TRP A 199 -9.75 1.77 -2.29
N HIS A 200 -10.03 2.99 -1.82
CA HIS A 200 -11.20 3.74 -2.29
C HIS A 200 -11.16 4.00 -3.79
N LEU A 201 -9.98 4.32 -4.31
CA LEU A 201 -9.77 4.53 -5.74
C LEU A 201 -9.91 3.21 -6.52
N ALA A 202 -9.35 2.12 -6.01
CA ALA A 202 -9.50 0.80 -6.62
C ALA A 202 -10.98 0.38 -6.72
N CYS A 203 -11.83 0.67 -5.73
CA CYS A 203 -13.27 0.41 -5.79
C CYS A 203 -13.96 1.16 -6.93
N ASP A 204 -13.68 2.46 -7.07
CA ASP A 204 -14.27 3.29 -8.14
C ASP A 204 -13.87 2.76 -9.53
N TRP A 205 -12.64 2.25 -9.65
CA TRP A 205 -12.11 1.64 -10.86
C TRP A 205 -12.70 0.25 -11.15
N VAL A 206 -12.92 -0.57 -10.13
CA VAL A 206 -13.56 -1.89 -10.29
C VAL A 206 -14.96 -1.73 -10.85
N GLU A 207 -15.76 -0.78 -10.35
CA GLU A 207 -17.13 -0.55 -10.84
C GLU A 207 -17.14 -0.13 -12.32
N LYS A 208 -16.29 0.84 -12.70
CA LYS A 208 -16.12 1.26 -14.10
C LYS A 208 -15.60 0.13 -14.98
N GLY A 209 -14.60 -0.61 -14.49
CA GLY A 209 -14.01 -1.77 -15.17
C GLY A 209 -15.02 -2.88 -15.40
N SER A 210 -15.90 -3.17 -14.43
CA SER A 210 -16.94 -4.18 -14.58
C SER A 210 -17.94 -3.84 -15.70
N GLN A 211 -18.25 -2.57 -15.92
CA GLN A 211 -19.10 -2.14 -17.05
C GLN A 211 -18.40 -2.39 -18.39
N ILE A 212 -17.12 -2.04 -18.49
CA ILE A 212 -16.30 -2.27 -19.69
C ILE A 212 -16.16 -3.78 -19.97
N LEU A 213 -15.89 -4.59 -18.94
CA LEU A 213 -15.77 -6.04 -19.08
C LEU A 213 -17.07 -6.73 -19.51
N ARG A 214 -18.22 -6.25 -19.02
CA ARG A 214 -19.53 -6.76 -19.49
C ARG A 214 -19.70 -6.49 -20.99
N ALA A 215 -19.37 -5.27 -21.44
CA ALA A 215 -19.42 -4.92 -22.86
C ALA A 215 -18.50 -5.81 -23.73
N ILE A 216 -17.27 -6.06 -23.26
CA ILE A 216 -16.33 -6.98 -23.92
C ILE A 216 -16.91 -8.39 -24.02
N THR A 217 -17.42 -8.91 -22.91
CA THR A 217 -17.89 -10.31 -22.82
C THR A 217 -19.17 -10.53 -23.62
N SER A 218 -19.98 -9.49 -23.80
CA SER A 218 -21.18 -9.53 -24.64
C SER A 218 -20.94 -9.33 -26.13
N SER A 219 -19.70 -8.97 -26.53
CA SER A 219 -19.38 -8.73 -27.95
C SER A 219 -19.17 -10.05 -28.69
N GLU A 220 -19.85 -10.24 -29.83
CA GLU A 220 -19.66 -11.42 -30.71
C GLU A 220 -18.34 -11.39 -31.49
N GLN A 221 -17.66 -10.25 -31.56
CA GLN A 221 -16.37 -10.07 -32.25
C GLN A 221 -15.13 -10.43 -31.40
N ALA A 222 -15.28 -10.72 -30.11
CA ALA A 222 -14.13 -11.04 -29.26
C ALA A 222 -13.59 -12.46 -29.54
N ASP A 223 -12.27 -12.58 -29.68
CA ASP A 223 -11.62 -13.88 -29.83
C ASP A 223 -11.59 -14.67 -28.50
N GLY A 224 -11.32 -15.97 -28.58
CA GLY A 224 -11.29 -16.84 -27.39
C GLY A 224 -10.26 -16.41 -26.34
N ALA A 225 -9.14 -15.84 -26.77
CA ALA A 225 -8.09 -15.34 -25.87
C ALA A 225 -8.55 -14.10 -25.09
N THR A 226 -9.29 -13.19 -25.74
CA THR A 226 -9.89 -12.01 -25.11
C THR A 226 -10.95 -12.42 -24.10
N HIS A 227 -11.80 -13.39 -24.40
CA HIS A 227 -12.76 -13.93 -23.43
C HIS A 227 -12.10 -14.57 -22.22
N GLN A 228 -11.02 -15.33 -22.42
CA GLN A 228 -10.28 -15.94 -21.32
C GLN A 228 -9.63 -14.88 -20.42
N ALA A 229 -9.03 -13.85 -21.01
CA ALA A 229 -8.45 -12.72 -20.27
C ALA A 229 -9.53 -11.95 -19.50
N ALA A 230 -10.69 -11.67 -20.11
CA ALA A 230 -11.82 -11.02 -19.46
C ALA A 230 -12.34 -11.82 -18.24
N GLN A 231 -12.47 -13.14 -18.38
CA GLN A 231 -12.86 -13.99 -17.24
C GLN A 231 -11.83 -13.99 -16.11
N ALA A 232 -10.53 -14.02 -16.44
CA ALA A 232 -9.46 -13.94 -15.46
C ALA A 232 -9.52 -12.60 -14.68
N ILE A 233 -9.78 -11.50 -15.37
CA ILE A 233 -10.00 -10.19 -14.73
C ILE A 233 -11.22 -10.23 -13.81
N GLY A 234 -12.34 -10.82 -14.23
CA GLY A 234 -13.52 -10.98 -13.37
C GLY A 234 -13.25 -11.73 -12.07
N ARG A 235 -12.40 -12.77 -12.12
CA ARG A 235 -11.93 -13.47 -10.90
C ARG A 235 -11.04 -12.59 -10.03
N ALA A 236 -10.11 -11.83 -10.62
CA ALA A 236 -9.26 -10.91 -9.89
C ALA A 236 -10.07 -9.79 -9.21
N GLN A 237 -11.06 -9.21 -9.90
CA GLN A 237 -12.00 -8.24 -9.33
C GLN A 237 -12.76 -8.84 -8.15
N SER A 238 -13.20 -10.09 -8.27
CA SER A 238 -13.92 -10.79 -7.19
C SER A 238 -13.02 -11.02 -5.97
N ALA A 239 -11.76 -11.41 -6.19
CA ALA A 239 -10.77 -11.55 -5.12
C ALA A 239 -10.52 -10.22 -4.40
N LEU A 240 -10.38 -9.13 -5.15
CA LEU A 240 -10.21 -7.79 -4.62
C LEU A 240 -11.42 -7.35 -3.79
N LEU A 241 -12.66 -7.55 -4.27
CA LEU A 241 -13.88 -7.25 -3.52
C LEU A 241 -14.01 -8.09 -2.25
N ASN A 242 -13.62 -9.36 -2.28
CA ASN A 242 -13.58 -10.19 -1.07
C ASN A 242 -12.57 -9.66 -0.04
N MET A 243 -11.46 -9.06 -0.51
CA MET A 243 -10.46 -8.42 0.35
C MET A 243 -11.03 -7.23 1.13
N GLN A 244 -12.03 -6.52 0.58
CA GLN A 244 -12.72 -5.40 1.25
C GLN A 244 -13.15 -5.73 2.67
N GLY A 245 -13.78 -6.90 2.86
CA GLY A 245 -14.30 -7.32 4.15
C GLY A 245 -13.19 -7.67 5.15
N MET A 246 -12.05 -8.15 4.69
CA MET A 246 -10.86 -8.39 5.54
C MET A 246 -10.20 -7.06 5.92
N PHE A 247 -10.04 -6.17 4.94
CA PHE A 247 -9.41 -4.87 5.13
C PHE A 247 -10.20 -3.97 6.09
N SER A 248 -11.52 -3.89 5.94
CA SER A 248 -12.41 -3.15 6.85
C SER A 248 -12.34 -3.68 8.29
N ARG A 249 -12.23 -5.01 8.47
CA ARG A 249 -12.05 -5.60 9.80
C ARG A 249 -10.70 -5.24 10.40
N ALA A 250 -9.62 -5.28 9.61
CA ALA A 250 -8.29 -4.87 10.06
C ALA A 250 -8.26 -3.39 10.49
N LEU A 251 -8.86 -2.49 9.69
CA LEU A 251 -9.00 -1.08 10.06
C LEU A 251 -9.77 -0.88 11.36
N ASN A 252 -10.92 -1.54 11.51
CA ASN A 252 -11.71 -1.49 12.74
C ASN A 252 -10.95 -2.04 13.95
N GLN A 253 -10.09 -3.05 13.76
CA GLN A 253 -9.24 -3.58 14.81
C GLN A 253 -8.18 -2.57 15.26
N ILE A 254 -7.55 -1.86 14.33
CA ILE A 254 -6.62 -0.77 14.65
C ILE A 254 -7.33 0.37 15.39
N GLU A 255 -8.52 0.80 14.94
CA GLU A 255 -9.28 1.85 15.63
C GLU A 255 -9.71 1.42 17.04
N ARG A 256 -9.94 0.12 17.29
CA ARG A 256 -10.20 -0.42 18.64
C ARG A 256 -8.97 -0.46 19.54
N GLN A 257 -7.77 -0.55 18.97
CA GLN A 257 -6.50 -0.52 19.72
C GLN A 257 -6.09 0.91 20.11
N ARG A 258 -6.85 1.91 19.69
CA ARG A 258 -6.57 3.32 19.92
C ARG A 258 -6.78 3.68 21.40
N VAL A 259 -5.84 4.42 21.99
CA VAL A 259 -5.97 4.87 23.37
C VAL A 259 -6.89 6.07 23.41
N HIS A 260 -8.16 5.86 23.80
CA HIS A 260 -9.15 6.94 23.83
C HIS A 260 -8.90 7.92 24.98
N LEU A 261 -8.39 9.11 24.67
CA LEU A 261 -8.36 10.26 25.58
C LEU A 261 -9.50 11.22 25.18
N GLY A 262 -10.69 11.01 25.71
CA GLY A 262 -11.88 11.79 25.31
C GLY A 262 -12.41 11.43 23.92
N GLN A 263 -12.91 12.41 23.15
CA GLN A 263 -13.53 12.17 21.83
C GLN A 263 -12.54 11.85 20.69
N SER A 264 -11.24 12.10 20.86
CA SER A 264 -10.19 11.73 19.91
C SER A 264 -9.18 10.80 20.58
N GLY A 265 -9.08 9.55 20.13
CA GLY A 265 -8.06 8.63 20.62
C GLY A 265 -6.67 8.90 20.06
N LEU A 266 -5.62 8.59 20.82
CA LEU A 266 -4.24 8.56 20.36
C LEU A 266 -4.00 7.28 19.56
N SER A 267 -3.57 7.44 18.31
CA SER A 267 -3.16 6.32 17.46
C SER A 267 -1.69 5.95 17.65
N THR A 268 -1.30 4.76 17.20
CA THR A 268 0.11 4.34 17.21
C THR A 268 0.95 5.27 16.32
N THR A 269 0.35 5.75 15.23
CA THR A 269 0.98 6.71 14.31
C THR A 269 1.20 8.08 14.97
N ASP A 270 0.26 8.54 15.79
CA ASP A 270 0.39 9.80 16.54
C ASP A 270 1.51 9.70 17.58
N VAL A 271 1.58 8.58 18.30
CA VAL A 271 2.65 8.29 19.26
C VAL A 271 4.00 8.23 18.56
N GLN A 272 4.11 7.52 17.43
CA GLN A 272 5.34 7.45 16.64
C GLN A 272 5.79 8.84 16.17
N ARG A 273 4.88 9.65 15.62
CA ARG A 273 5.19 11.00 15.15
C ARG A 273 5.67 11.88 16.29
N TRP A 274 5.03 11.79 17.45
CA TRP A 274 5.44 12.52 18.64
C TRP A 274 6.82 12.07 19.14
N LEU A 275 7.09 10.76 19.19
CA LEU A 275 8.38 10.20 19.58
C LEU A 275 9.52 10.66 18.64
N LEU A 276 9.27 10.66 17.32
CA LEU A 276 10.26 11.12 16.33
C LEU A 276 10.53 12.63 16.41
N ALA A 277 9.54 13.42 16.84
CA ALA A 277 9.70 14.85 17.04
C ALA A 277 10.28 15.21 18.42
N HIS A 278 10.37 14.24 19.34
CA HIS A 278 10.85 14.47 20.70
C HIS A 278 12.38 14.51 20.71
N ALA A 279 12.94 15.65 21.13
CA ALA A 279 14.39 15.90 21.06
C ALA A 279 15.22 15.00 22.00
N ASP A 280 14.65 14.60 23.13
CA ASP A 280 15.31 13.72 24.10
C ASP A 280 14.42 12.53 24.46
N LEU A 281 14.47 11.48 23.64
CA LEU A 281 13.75 10.23 23.91
C LEU A 281 14.18 9.55 25.22
N SER A 282 15.42 9.77 25.66
CA SER A 282 15.97 9.10 26.83
C SER A 282 15.34 9.60 28.13
N SER A 283 14.95 10.88 28.19
CA SER A 283 14.28 11.45 29.35
C SER A 283 12.95 10.76 29.66
N LEU A 284 12.26 10.22 28.65
CA LEU A 284 10.98 9.50 28.81
C LEU A 284 11.11 8.17 29.55
N ALA A 285 12.31 7.57 29.57
CA ALA A 285 12.57 6.33 30.31
C ALA A 285 12.93 6.56 31.78
N THR A 286 13.15 7.82 32.19
CA THR A 286 13.52 8.17 33.56
C THR A 286 12.40 7.79 34.53
N GLY A 287 12.67 6.86 35.45
CA GLY A 287 11.67 6.37 36.42
C GLY A 287 10.65 5.36 35.85
N ALA A 288 10.68 5.05 34.55
CA ALA A 288 9.78 4.07 33.95
C ALA A 288 10.22 2.61 34.18
N ILE A 289 11.51 2.39 34.47
CA ILE A 289 12.09 1.09 34.82
C ILE A 289 12.26 1.01 36.34
N ASP A 290 11.17 1.12 37.09
CA ASP A 290 11.14 0.60 38.45
C ASP A 290 10.79 -0.88 38.33
N ARG A 291 11.80 -1.74 38.20
CA ARG A 291 11.61 -3.15 38.54
C ARG A 291 11.62 -3.18 40.07
N PRO A 292 10.49 -3.44 40.76
CA PRO A 292 10.61 -3.86 42.15
C PRO A 292 11.46 -5.14 42.10
N LEU A 293 12.67 -5.06 42.65
CA LEU A 293 13.43 -6.26 43.00
C LEU A 293 12.53 -7.01 43.97
N VAL A 294 11.79 -8.01 43.49
CA VAL A 294 11.17 -9.00 44.36
C VAL A 294 12.34 -9.84 44.87
N PRO A 295 12.78 -9.69 46.13
CA PRO A 295 13.83 -10.55 46.63
C PRO A 295 13.33 -12.00 46.53
N LEU A 296 14.07 -12.85 45.83
CA LEU A 296 13.71 -14.25 45.54
C LEU A 296 13.54 -15.11 46.81
N PHE A 297 13.84 -14.54 47.98
CA PHE A 297 13.82 -15.17 49.28
C PHE A 297 12.53 -14.88 50.07
N GLY A 298 11.74 -13.89 49.64
CA GLY A 298 10.44 -13.60 50.25
C GLY A 298 9.36 -14.46 49.62
N THR A 299 9.09 -15.64 50.18
CA THR A 299 7.89 -16.39 49.79
C THR A 299 6.66 -15.68 50.34
N PRO A 300 5.48 -15.77 49.70
CA PRO A 300 4.25 -15.20 50.23
C PRO A 300 3.92 -15.66 51.66
N ALA A 301 4.36 -16.87 52.05
CA ALA A 301 4.24 -17.39 53.40
C ALA A 301 5.09 -16.58 54.40
N GLU A 302 6.37 -16.33 54.10
CA GLU A 302 7.22 -15.51 54.98
C GLU A 302 6.73 -14.06 55.07
N MET A 303 6.20 -13.50 53.97
CA MET A 303 5.62 -12.17 53.98
C MET A 303 4.35 -12.09 54.85
N ILE A 304 3.53 -13.15 54.85
CA ILE A 304 2.36 -13.26 55.73
C ILE A 304 2.79 -13.40 57.19
N ASP A 305 3.78 -14.22 57.50
CA ASP A 305 4.25 -14.42 58.88
C ASP A 305 4.83 -13.13 59.47
N VAL A 306 5.62 -12.38 58.69
CA VAL A 306 6.14 -11.07 59.11
C VAL A 306 5.00 -10.06 59.26
N ALA A 307 4.05 -10.01 58.32
CA ALA A 307 2.91 -9.10 58.40
C ALA A 307 2.00 -9.41 59.61
N GLU A 308 1.77 -10.69 59.92
CA GLU A 308 1.01 -11.10 61.09
C GLU A 308 1.74 -10.72 62.38
N THR A 309 3.05 -10.92 62.44
CA THR A 309 3.87 -10.56 63.60
C THR A 309 3.85 -9.05 63.86
N GLU A 310 4.01 -8.23 62.82
CA GLU A 310 3.94 -6.76 62.93
C GLU A 310 2.53 -6.29 63.30
N LEU A 311 1.48 -6.87 62.71
CA LEU A 311 0.08 -6.56 63.06
C LEU A 311 -0.25 -6.91 64.51
N LEU A 312 0.23 -8.06 65.00
CA LEU A 312 0.05 -8.48 66.38
C LEU A 312 0.86 -7.59 67.34
N ALA A 313 2.09 -7.21 66.97
CA ALA A 313 2.89 -6.26 67.74
C ALA A 313 2.20 -4.88 67.84
N GLU A 314 1.68 -4.34 66.73
CA GLU A 314 0.89 -3.10 66.71
C GLU A 314 -0.38 -3.21 67.56
N ARG A 315 -1.11 -4.33 67.47
CA ARG A 315 -2.26 -4.60 68.33
C ARG A 315 -1.89 -4.66 69.80
N HIS A 316 -0.76 -5.26 70.16
CA HIS A 316 -0.28 -5.29 71.54
C HIS A 316 0.07 -3.89 72.06
N THR A 317 0.63 -3.01 71.22
CA THR A 317 0.85 -1.61 71.59
C THR A 317 -0.45 -0.81 71.71
N LEU A 318 -1.46 -1.07 70.88
CA LEU A 318 -2.79 -0.43 70.99
C LEU A 318 -3.62 -0.95 72.18
N VAL A 319 -3.35 -2.17 72.64
CA VAL A 319 -3.96 -2.77 73.86
C VAL A 319 -3.16 -2.44 75.12
N GLY A 320 -2.19 -1.52 75.02
CA GLY A 320 -1.47 -0.91 76.14
C GLY A 320 -2.35 0.01 77.00
N GLU A 321 -3.38 -0.57 77.62
CA GLU A 321 -4.01 -0.24 78.91
C GLU A 321 -5.40 -0.92 79.00
N ALA A 322 -5.50 -2.22 78.70
CA ALA A 322 -6.63 -3.01 79.20
C ALA A 322 -6.43 -3.30 80.70
N ARG A 323 -6.50 -2.26 81.55
CA ARG A 323 -6.66 -2.44 82.99
C ARG A 323 -7.98 -3.16 83.21
N LEU A 324 -7.97 -4.24 83.98
CA LEU A 324 -9.21 -4.81 84.51
C LEU A 324 -9.98 -3.67 85.22
N PRO A 325 -11.28 -3.48 84.93
CA PRO A 325 -12.05 -2.44 85.60
C PRO A 325 -11.99 -2.64 87.12
N ALA A 326 -11.80 -1.56 87.87
CA ALA A 326 -11.83 -1.61 89.32
C ALA A 326 -13.18 -2.21 89.77
N GLY A 327 -13.14 -3.16 90.71
CA GLY A 327 -14.35 -3.74 91.28
C GLY A 327 -15.24 -2.65 91.86
N GLN A 328 -16.47 -2.56 91.35
CA GLN A 328 -17.49 -1.65 91.85
C GLN A 328 -18.43 -2.49 92.72
N ASP A 329 -18.75 -2.01 93.93
CA ASP A 329 -19.79 -2.63 94.73
C ASP A 329 -21.12 -2.56 93.97
N ALA A 330 -21.84 -3.69 93.95
CA ALA A 330 -23.12 -3.78 93.26
C ALA A 330 -24.09 -2.73 93.80
N PRO A 331 -24.75 -1.93 92.94
CA PRO A 331 -25.81 -1.04 93.39
C PRO A 331 -26.89 -1.88 94.07
N ARG A 332 -27.28 -1.50 95.29
CA ARG A 332 -28.42 -2.10 95.99
C ARG A 332 -29.64 -2.01 95.06
N THR A 333 -30.08 -3.15 94.57
CA THR A 333 -31.31 -3.28 93.80
C THR A 333 -32.45 -2.78 94.68
N VAL A 334 -32.93 -1.58 94.39
CA VAL A 334 -34.31 -1.24 94.71
C VAL A 334 -35.11 -2.07 93.73
N ASP A 335 -35.83 -3.07 94.25
CA ASP A 335 -36.66 -4.01 93.50
C ASP A 335 -37.76 -3.27 92.74
N HIS A 336 -37.40 -2.70 91.59
CA HIS A 336 -38.37 -2.46 90.54
C HIS A 336 -38.53 -3.78 89.80
N VAL A 337 -39.55 -4.54 90.22
CA VAL A 337 -40.05 -5.73 89.51
C VAL A 337 -40.18 -5.34 88.02
N PRO A 338 -39.34 -5.89 87.12
CA PRO A 338 -39.40 -5.55 85.72
C PRO A 338 -40.78 -5.90 85.16
N ALA A 339 -41.35 -5.04 84.31
CA ALA A 339 -42.68 -5.21 83.71
C ALA A 339 -42.90 -6.59 83.06
N MET A 340 -41.81 -7.24 82.62
CA MET A 340 -41.79 -8.59 82.08
C MET A 340 -42.14 -9.69 83.12
N GLN A 341 -41.80 -9.50 84.40
CA GLN A 341 -42.19 -10.43 85.47
C GLN A 341 -43.68 -10.32 85.81
N VAL A 342 -44.25 -9.11 85.75
CA VAL A 342 -45.70 -8.90 85.95
C VAL A 342 -46.50 -9.53 84.80
N GLU A 343 -46.03 -9.41 83.55
CA GLU A 343 -46.65 -10.09 82.41
C GLU A 343 -46.53 -11.61 82.50
N LEU A 344 -45.40 -12.14 83.00
CA LEU A 344 -45.21 -13.58 83.19
C LEU A 344 -46.13 -14.14 84.27
N ASP A 345 -46.32 -13.41 85.36
CA ASP A 345 -47.21 -13.80 86.46
C ASP A 345 -48.68 -13.74 86.02
N ASP A 346 -49.11 -12.72 85.26
CA ASP A 346 -50.48 -12.68 84.69
C ASP A 346 -50.71 -13.85 83.72
N TRP A 347 -49.70 -14.22 82.93
CA TRP A 347 -49.78 -15.36 82.03
C TRP A 347 -49.83 -16.70 82.77
N LEU A 348 -49.08 -16.84 83.86
CA LEU A 348 -49.13 -18.02 84.75
C LEU A 348 -50.49 -18.15 85.46
N VAL A 349 -51.07 -17.05 85.92
CA VAL A 349 -52.42 -17.04 86.51
C VAL A 349 -53.45 -17.50 85.47
N ARG A 350 -53.43 -16.94 84.25
CA ARG A 350 -54.35 -17.36 83.19
C ARG A 350 -54.20 -18.83 82.79
N LEU A 351 -52.97 -19.35 82.75
CA LEU A 351 -52.72 -20.77 82.50
C LEU A 351 -53.22 -21.66 83.65
N SER A 352 -53.08 -21.21 84.89
CA SER A 352 -53.59 -21.94 86.05
C SER A 352 -55.13 -21.97 86.12
N ASP A 353 -55.79 -20.86 85.74
CA ASP A 353 -57.24 -20.81 85.60
C ASP A 353 -57.74 -21.71 84.46
N PHE A 354 -57.01 -21.78 83.36
CA PHE A 354 -57.31 -22.71 82.25
C PHE A 354 -57.12 -24.17 82.65
N ALA A 355 -56.10 -24.49 83.45
CA ALA A 355 -55.88 -25.82 84.01
C ALA A 355 -56.95 -26.23 85.05
N ASN A 356 -57.56 -25.26 85.74
CA ASN A 356 -58.64 -25.48 86.70
C ASN A 356 -60.06 -25.49 86.08
N LEU A 357 -60.20 -25.17 84.79
CA LEU A 357 -61.46 -25.27 84.02
C LEU A 357 -61.66 -26.64 83.34
N GLY A 358 -60.81 -27.62 83.67
CA GLY A 358 -60.87 -29.01 83.18
C GLY A 358 -61.27 -30.05 84.24
N ASN A 359 -61.90 -29.64 85.35
CA ASN A 359 -62.59 -30.50 86.32
C ASN A 359 -64.01 -30.00 86.58
#